data_AF-A0A7S3U840-F1
#
_entry.id   AF-A0A7S3U840-F1
#
_cell.length_a   1.000
_cell.length_b   1.000
_cell.length_c   1.000
_cell.angle_alpha   90.00
_cell.angle_beta   90.00
_cell.angle_gamma   90.00
#
_symmetry.space_group_name_H-M   'P 1'
#
loop_
_entity.id
_entity.type
_entity.pdbx_description
1 polymer ?
#
loop_
_entity_poly.entity_id
_entity_poly.type
_entity_poly.pdbx_seq_one_letter_code
_entity_poly.pdbx_strand_id
1 'polypeptide(L)'
;VALGVVLALPLPAVAAGLAATPLWVGYPLAKRFTDWPQAVLGVAFNWGAMLGWVAVQGSVYLPVVAPLYAGCFFWTLHYDTIYAYQDHRDDVKAGIRSTALRLADQTPVYLRAFDACVIASLGASACAAGVGSEPLFWAGLVATYVHLEWQRRNINYSSPAECLRLFRSNREVGLLIFLAIALAKLSQRQQQDDAEPFGAKATNSALAKEERSWRQMTGYEMLGLVMETGDMNELKAILCR
;
A
#
# COMPACT_ATOMS: atom_id res chain seq x y z
N VAL A 1 10.27 -6.93 18.78
CA VAL A 1 9.62 -7.00 17.44
C VAL A 1 9.82 -5.72 16.65
N ALA A 2 9.31 -4.55 17.08
CA ALA A 2 9.44 -3.29 16.33
C ALA A 2 10.87 -2.89 15.95
N LEU A 3 11.81 -2.91 16.91
CA LEU A 3 13.24 -2.65 16.63
C LEU A 3 13.83 -3.66 15.63
N GLY A 4 13.44 -4.93 15.73
CA GLY A 4 13.88 -5.98 14.80
C GLY A 4 13.38 -5.76 13.37
N VAL A 5 12.16 -5.23 13.20
CA VAL A 5 11.63 -4.84 11.88
C VAL A 5 12.41 -3.66 11.32
N VAL A 6 12.70 -2.64 12.13
CA VAL A 6 13.48 -1.47 11.70
C VAL A 6 14.89 -1.85 11.26
N LEU A 7 15.55 -2.75 12.00
CA LEU A 7 16.89 -3.23 11.65
C LEU A 7 16.90 -4.12 10.39
N ALA A 8 15.75 -4.69 10.01
CA ALA A 8 15.60 -5.50 8.80
C ALA A 8 15.24 -4.67 7.55
N LEU A 9 14.95 -3.38 7.71
CA LEU A 9 14.58 -2.49 6.60
C LEU A 9 15.80 -1.82 5.96
N PRO A 10 15.76 -1.56 4.64
CA PRO A 10 16.82 -0.81 3.99
C PRO A 10 16.84 0.64 4.52
N LEU A 11 18.02 1.26 4.54
CA LEU A 11 18.23 2.60 5.11
C LEU A 11 17.25 3.68 4.58
N PRO A 12 16.89 3.71 3.28
CA PRO A 12 15.86 4.63 2.77
C PRO A 12 14.49 4.44 3.43
N ALA A 13 14.10 3.20 3.75
CA ALA A 13 12.84 2.91 4.41
C ALA A 13 12.89 3.31 5.89
N VAL A 14 14.02 3.11 6.58
CA VAL A 14 14.21 3.61 7.95
C VAL A 14 14.09 5.13 8.01
N ALA A 15 14.75 5.84 7.09
CA ALA A 15 14.67 7.30 6.98
C ALA A 15 13.23 7.76 6.69
N ALA A 16 12.53 7.11 5.75
CA ALA A 16 11.14 7.39 5.46
C ALA A 16 10.23 7.15 6.67
N GLY A 17 10.47 6.10 7.47
CA GLY A 17 9.73 5.83 8.70
C GLY A 17 9.93 6.93 9.75
N LEU A 18 11.18 7.35 9.98
CA LEU A 18 11.49 8.44 10.91
C LEU A 18 10.85 9.78 10.49
N ALA A 19 10.77 10.04 9.18
CA ALA A 19 10.12 11.24 8.64
C ALA A 19 8.61 11.33 8.94
N ALA A 20 7.95 10.22 9.32
CA ALA A 20 6.54 10.23 9.72
C ALA A 20 6.32 10.80 11.14
N THR A 21 7.35 10.84 11.98
CA THR A 21 7.26 11.20 13.41
C THR A 21 6.55 12.54 13.66
N PRO A 22 6.86 13.64 12.94
CA PRO A 22 6.18 14.91 13.14
C PRO A 22 4.68 14.84 12.87
N LEU A 23 4.25 14.05 11.87
CA LEU A 23 2.84 13.87 11.55
C LEU A 23 2.10 13.14 12.67
N TRP A 24 2.71 12.10 13.25
CA TRP A 24 2.11 11.34 14.34
C TRP A 24 2.01 12.13 15.64
N VAL A 25 3.04 12.91 15.96
CA VAL A 25 3.04 13.79 17.14
C VAL A 25 2.07 14.97 16.96
N GLY A 26 1.95 15.51 15.75
CA GLY A 26 1.05 16.62 15.44
C GLY A 26 -0.42 16.22 15.34
N TYR A 27 -0.73 14.98 14.93
CA TYR A 27 -2.11 14.52 14.70
C TYR A 27 -3.08 14.78 15.86
N PRO A 28 -2.76 14.48 17.14
CA PRO A 28 -3.69 14.72 18.26
C PRO A 28 -4.11 16.19 18.40
N LEU A 29 -3.30 17.14 17.93
CA LEU A 29 -3.61 18.56 17.95
C LEU A 29 -4.62 18.96 16.87
N ALA A 30 -4.78 18.17 15.80
CA ALA A 30 -5.66 18.49 14.67
C ALA A 30 -7.10 18.75 15.10
N LYS A 31 -7.62 17.96 16.06
CA LYS A 31 -8.99 18.12 16.59
C LYS A 31 -9.26 19.50 17.22
N ARG A 32 -8.20 20.23 17.60
CA ARG A 32 -8.32 21.58 18.20
C ARG A 32 -8.29 22.71 17.17
N PHE A 33 -7.77 22.46 15.97
CA PHE A 33 -7.50 23.52 14.99
C PHE A 33 -8.23 23.33 13.64
N THR A 34 -8.74 22.14 13.33
CA THR A 34 -9.41 21.85 12.06
C THR A 34 -10.71 21.07 12.24
N ASP A 35 -11.66 21.27 11.31
CA ASP A 35 -12.87 20.44 11.17
C ASP A 35 -12.63 19.14 10.39
N TRP A 36 -11.39 18.94 9.91
CA TRP A 36 -10.95 17.75 9.17
C TRP A 36 -9.85 16.98 9.89
N PRO A 37 -10.02 16.58 11.17
CA PRO A 37 -9.05 15.71 11.82
C PRO A 37 -8.85 14.38 11.05
N GLN A 38 -9.88 13.92 10.34
CA GLN A 38 -9.88 12.78 9.42
C GLN A 38 -8.83 12.92 8.32
N ALA A 39 -8.67 14.13 7.75
CA ALA A 39 -7.68 14.37 6.70
C ALA A 39 -6.25 14.31 7.27
N VAL A 40 -6.03 14.90 8.44
CA VAL A 40 -4.72 14.82 9.12
C VAL A 40 -4.39 13.37 9.50
N LEU A 41 -5.39 12.63 10.00
CA LEU A 41 -5.30 11.20 10.27
C LEU A 41 -4.92 10.41 9.01
N GLY A 42 -5.60 10.68 7.89
CA GLY A 42 -5.34 10.06 6.60
C GLY A 42 -3.91 10.30 6.11
N VAL A 43 -3.36 11.49 6.29
CA VAL A 43 -1.95 11.77 5.94
C VAL A 43 -1.01 11.01 6.87
N ALA A 44 -1.25 11.07 8.18
CA ALA A 44 -0.40 10.45 9.19
C ALA A 44 -0.32 8.92 9.09
N PHE A 45 -1.48 8.25 8.97
CA PHE A 45 -1.56 6.79 9.04
C PHE A 45 -1.28 6.08 7.70
N ASN A 46 -1.49 6.75 6.56
CA ASN A 46 -1.21 6.15 5.26
C ASN A 46 0.25 6.26 4.82
N TRP A 47 1.12 6.86 5.65
CA TRP A 47 2.58 6.87 5.42
C TRP A 47 3.16 5.47 5.24
N GLY A 48 2.54 4.46 5.86
CA GLY A 48 2.87 3.05 5.69
C GLY A 48 2.80 2.56 4.24
N ALA A 49 1.90 3.09 3.41
CA ALA A 49 1.78 2.71 2.00
C ALA A 49 3.03 3.12 1.20
N MET A 50 3.53 4.34 1.43
CA MET A 50 4.78 4.80 0.83
C MET A 50 5.98 4.04 1.39
N LEU A 51 6.02 3.85 2.72
CA LEU A 51 7.10 3.11 3.38
C LEU A 51 7.20 1.67 2.83
N GLY A 52 6.08 0.98 2.64
CA GLY A 52 6.04 -0.35 2.07
C GLY A 52 6.64 -0.42 0.65
N TRP A 53 6.38 0.59 -0.18
CA TRP A 53 7.01 0.69 -1.50
C TRP A 53 8.53 0.87 -1.40
N VAL A 54 8.99 1.82 -0.59
CA VAL A 54 10.42 2.10 -0.41
C VAL A 54 11.16 0.90 0.20
N ALA A 55 10.50 0.14 1.08
CA ALA A 55 11.06 -1.07 1.68
C ALA A 55 11.41 -2.15 0.65
N VAL A 56 10.67 -2.23 -0.46
CA VAL A 56 10.89 -3.24 -1.52
C VAL A 56 11.73 -2.68 -2.67
N GLN A 57 11.45 -1.44 -3.10
CA GLN A 57 12.06 -0.85 -4.31
C GLN A 57 13.29 0.02 -4.00
N GLY A 58 13.58 0.30 -2.73
CA GLY A 58 14.70 1.14 -2.30
C GLY A 58 14.57 2.62 -2.62
N SER A 59 13.54 3.02 -3.37
CA SER A 59 13.29 4.39 -3.81
C SER A 59 11.78 4.67 -3.97
N VAL A 60 11.41 5.95 -4.03
CA VAL A 60 10.02 6.37 -4.27
C VAL A 60 9.80 6.53 -5.77
N TYR A 61 8.83 5.80 -6.33
CA TYR A 61 8.36 6.01 -7.70
C TYR A 61 7.00 6.71 -7.68
N LEU A 62 7.01 8.03 -7.83
CA LEU A 62 5.82 8.87 -7.67
C LEU A 62 4.60 8.45 -8.51
N PRO A 63 4.73 8.02 -9.78
CA PRO A 63 3.58 7.60 -10.58
C PRO A 63 2.78 6.45 -9.96
N VAL A 64 3.40 5.60 -9.14
CA VAL A 64 2.70 4.52 -8.42
C VAL A 64 2.34 4.95 -7.00
N VAL A 65 3.30 5.55 -6.29
CA VAL A 65 3.18 5.85 -4.86
C VAL A 65 2.18 6.98 -4.59
N ALA A 66 2.20 8.06 -5.37
CA ALA A 66 1.31 9.19 -5.15
C ALA A 66 -0.17 8.81 -5.29
N PRO A 67 -0.62 8.13 -6.38
CA PRO A 67 -2.00 7.68 -6.47
C PRO A 67 -2.34 6.57 -5.47
N LEU A 68 -1.41 5.68 -5.12
CA LEU A 68 -1.64 4.70 -4.03
C LEU A 68 -1.96 5.41 -2.71
N TYR A 69 -1.11 6.37 -2.34
CA TYR A 69 -1.23 7.14 -1.11
C TYR A 69 -2.52 7.98 -1.11
N ALA A 70 -2.86 8.60 -2.23
CA ALA A 70 -4.13 9.33 -2.39
C ALA A 70 -5.34 8.39 -2.22
N GLY A 71 -5.31 7.20 -2.81
CA GLY A 71 -6.35 6.19 -2.63
C GLY A 71 -6.54 5.80 -1.17
N CYS A 72 -5.46 5.51 -0.46
CA CYS A 72 -5.52 5.22 0.97
C CYS A 72 -6.01 6.42 1.80
N PHE A 73 -5.61 7.64 1.45
CA PHE A 73 -6.07 8.88 2.09
C PHE A 73 -7.59 9.06 1.95
N PHE A 74 -8.15 8.94 0.75
CA PHE A 74 -9.59 9.06 0.54
C PHE A 74 -10.36 7.91 1.18
N TRP A 75 -9.77 6.71 1.23
CA TRP A 75 -10.36 5.59 1.94
C TRP A 75 -10.44 5.86 3.44
N THR A 76 -9.39 6.44 4.04
CA THR A 76 -9.42 6.93 5.42
C THR A 76 -10.49 7.98 5.64
N LEU A 77 -10.63 8.95 4.73
CA LEU A 77 -11.70 9.93 4.82
C LEU A 77 -13.08 9.25 4.83
N HIS A 78 -13.31 8.24 3.99
CA HIS A 78 -14.57 7.50 3.96
C HIS A 78 -14.88 6.82 5.29
N TYR A 79 -14.03 5.90 5.75
CA TYR A 79 -14.35 5.10 6.93
C TYR A 79 -14.28 5.90 8.23
N ASP A 80 -13.40 6.89 8.33
CA ASP A 80 -13.24 7.69 9.55
C ASP A 80 -14.33 8.76 9.66
N THR A 81 -14.90 9.19 8.52
CA THR A 81 -16.14 9.98 8.54
C THR A 81 -17.32 9.16 9.05
N ILE A 82 -17.46 7.89 8.63
CA ILE A 82 -18.47 6.97 9.19
C ILE A 82 -18.26 6.80 10.70
N TYR A 83 -17.03 6.58 11.13
CA TYR A 83 -16.69 6.41 12.54
C TYR A 83 -16.97 7.68 13.37
N ALA A 84 -16.76 8.87 12.81
CA ALA A 84 -17.05 10.12 13.51
C ALA A 84 -18.53 10.31 13.89
N TYR A 85 -19.47 9.63 13.22
CA TYR A 85 -20.88 9.61 13.63
C TYR A 85 -21.13 8.77 14.89
N GLN A 86 -20.20 7.90 15.28
CA GLN A 86 -20.27 7.16 16.53
C GLN A 86 -20.15 8.10 17.75
N ASP A 87 -19.21 9.04 17.68
CA ASP A 87 -18.88 9.95 18.79
C ASP A 87 -19.57 11.32 18.65
N HIS A 88 -20.38 11.52 17.61
CA HIS A 88 -21.02 12.80 17.26
C HIS A 88 -21.73 13.48 18.44
N ARG A 89 -22.53 12.73 19.22
CA ARG A 89 -23.29 13.31 20.35
C ARG A 89 -22.39 13.81 21.46
N ASP A 90 -21.25 13.18 21.67
CA ASP A 90 -20.31 13.54 22.72
C ASP A 90 -19.35 14.65 22.24
N ASP A 91 -18.96 14.63 20.96
CA ASP A 91 -18.23 15.73 20.32
C ASP A 91 -18.99 17.06 20.38
N VAL A 92 -20.31 17.05 20.13
CA VAL A 92 -21.18 18.23 20.27
C VAL A 92 -21.13 18.80 21.68
N LYS A 93 -21.25 17.92 22.70
CA LYS A 93 -21.23 18.34 24.11
C LYS A 93 -19.87 18.88 24.54
N ALA A 94 -18.80 18.30 23.99
CA ALA A 94 -17.42 18.69 24.31
C ALA A 94 -16.94 19.91 23.49
N GLY A 95 -17.73 20.42 22.54
CA GLY A 95 -17.33 21.51 21.65
C GLY A 95 -16.19 21.13 20.70
N ILE A 96 -16.02 19.83 20.42
CA ILE A 96 -14.97 19.31 19.54
C ILE A 96 -15.46 19.42 18.10
N ARG A 97 -14.56 19.85 17.21
CA ARG A 97 -14.83 19.94 15.76
C ARG A 97 -14.59 18.57 15.12
N SER A 98 -15.50 18.14 14.24
CA SER A 98 -15.38 16.90 13.48
C SER A 98 -15.99 17.02 12.09
N THR A 99 -15.55 16.17 11.15
CA THR A 99 -16.10 16.16 9.79
C THR A 99 -17.57 15.77 9.77
N ALA A 100 -18.04 14.95 10.71
CA ALA A 100 -19.46 14.65 10.87
C ALA A 100 -20.30 15.91 11.15
N LEU A 101 -19.80 16.82 12.01
CA LEU A 101 -20.47 18.09 12.29
C LEU A 101 -20.45 19.05 11.10
N ARG A 102 -19.33 19.07 10.36
CA ARG A 102 -19.16 19.96 9.22
C ARG A 102 -19.97 19.51 8.00
N LEU A 103 -19.99 18.21 7.71
CA LEU A 103 -20.67 17.67 6.53
C LEU A 103 -22.17 17.52 6.75
N ALA A 104 -22.60 17.18 7.98
CA ALA A 104 -23.99 17.05 8.36
C ALA A 104 -24.81 16.26 7.30
N ASP A 105 -25.80 16.88 6.68
CA ASP A 105 -26.68 16.25 5.68
C ASP A 105 -25.99 15.99 4.32
N GLN A 106 -24.82 16.59 4.07
CA GLN A 106 -24.06 16.39 2.84
C GLN A 106 -23.16 15.15 2.88
N THR A 107 -23.01 14.49 4.03
CA THR A 107 -22.13 13.33 4.19
C THR A 107 -22.29 12.26 3.10
N PRO A 108 -23.50 11.83 2.69
CA PRO A 108 -23.64 10.83 1.63
C PRO A 108 -23.01 11.24 0.29
N VAL A 109 -23.00 12.53 -0.03
CA VAL A 109 -22.40 13.08 -1.26
C VAL A 109 -20.88 13.02 -1.18
N TYR A 110 -20.30 13.44 -0.04
CA TYR A 110 -18.87 13.40 0.18
C TYR A 110 -18.32 11.96 0.24
N LEU A 111 -19.02 11.04 0.91
CA LEU A 111 -18.63 9.62 0.92
C LEU A 111 -18.56 9.07 -0.50
N ARG A 112 -19.56 9.35 -1.35
CA ARG A 112 -19.53 8.94 -2.76
C ARG A 112 -18.36 9.57 -3.52
N ALA A 113 -18.01 10.82 -3.25
CA ALA A 113 -16.86 11.47 -3.86
C ALA A 113 -15.55 10.81 -3.42
N PHE A 114 -15.41 10.49 -2.12
CA PHE A 114 -14.26 9.76 -1.60
C PHE A 114 -14.14 8.37 -2.24
N ASP A 115 -15.24 7.61 -2.32
CA ASP A 115 -15.27 6.31 -3.00
C ASP A 115 -14.77 6.42 -4.45
N ALA A 116 -15.25 7.42 -5.19
CA ALA A 116 -14.79 7.65 -6.56
C ALA A 116 -13.28 7.96 -6.63
N CYS A 117 -12.77 8.79 -5.71
CA CYS A 117 -11.36 9.08 -5.61
C CYS A 117 -10.52 7.86 -5.21
N VAL A 118 -11.03 6.98 -4.34
CA VAL A 118 -10.38 5.70 -3.99
C VAL A 118 -10.22 4.84 -5.24
N ILE A 119 -11.31 4.59 -5.97
CA ILE A 119 -11.29 3.73 -7.16
C ILE A 119 -10.39 4.30 -8.25
N ALA A 120 -10.50 5.61 -8.53
CA ALA A 120 -9.67 6.27 -9.52
C ALA A 120 -8.17 6.22 -9.17
N SER A 121 -7.82 6.48 -7.91
CA SER A 121 -6.42 6.53 -7.48
C SER A 121 -5.81 5.13 -7.41
N LEU A 122 -6.53 4.13 -6.93
CA LEU A 122 -6.06 2.75 -6.94
C LEU A 122 -5.91 2.21 -8.37
N GLY A 123 -6.85 2.52 -9.26
CA GLY A 123 -6.75 2.18 -10.68
C GLY A 123 -5.53 2.83 -11.35
N ALA A 124 -5.31 4.14 -11.12
CA ALA A 124 -4.14 4.85 -11.64
C ALA A 124 -2.81 4.25 -11.13
N SER A 125 -2.73 3.93 -9.84
CA SER A 125 -1.56 3.29 -9.24
C SER A 125 -1.29 1.91 -9.85
N ALA A 126 -2.34 1.10 -10.05
CA ALA A 126 -2.21 -0.22 -10.65
C ALA A 126 -1.77 -0.17 -12.11
N CYS A 127 -2.29 0.78 -12.90
CA CYS A 127 -1.82 1.03 -14.26
C CYS A 127 -0.33 1.39 -14.27
N ALA A 128 0.09 2.33 -13.41
CA ALA A 128 1.50 2.73 -13.30
C ALA A 128 2.42 1.60 -12.80
N ALA A 129 1.88 0.67 -12.00
CA ALA A 129 2.61 -0.49 -11.49
C ALA A 129 2.59 -1.70 -12.45
N GLY A 130 1.99 -1.55 -13.63
CA GLY A 130 1.84 -2.61 -14.63
C GLY A 130 0.87 -3.72 -14.26
N VAL A 131 0.04 -3.54 -13.21
CA VAL A 131 -1.00 -4.51 -12.78
C VAL A 131 -2.35 -4.20 -13.44
N GLY A 132 -2.54 -2.97 -13.91
CA GLY A 132 -3.79 -2.52 -14.54
C GLY A 132 -4.13 -3.19 -15.87
N SER A 133 -3.24 -3.99 -16.46
CA SER A 133 -3.57 -4.83 -17.62
C SER A 133 -4.39 -6.07 -17.24
N GLU A 134 -4.38 -6.49 -15.98
CA GLU A 134 -5.01 -7.73 -15.55
C GLU A 134 -6.50 -7.55 -15.24
N PRO A 135 -7.40 -8.33 -15.87
CA PRO A 135 -8.83 -8.27 -15.58
C PRO A 135 -9.17 -8.60 -14.12
N LEU A 136 -8.39 -9.48 -13.48
CA LEU A 136 -8.60 -9.87 -12.08
C LEU A 136 -8.43 -8.69 -11.11
N PHE A 137 -7.52 -7.76 -11.42
CA PHE A 137 -7.36 -6.54 -10.63
C PHE A 137 -8.64 -5.68 -10.69
N TRP A 138 -9.17 -5.45 -11.88
CA TRP A 138 -10.39 -4.66 -12.08
C TRP A 138 -11.62 -5.32 -11.46
N ALA A 139 -11.73 -6.65 -11.52
CA ALA A 139 -12.80 -7.39 -10.85
C ALA A 139 -12.75 -7.17 -9.33
N GLY A 140 -11.55 -7.24 -8.73
CA GLY A 140 -11.37 -6.94 -7.32
C GLY A 140 -11.67 -5.48 -6.97
N LEU A 141 -11.29 -4.53 -7.84
CA LEU A 141 -11.58 -3.11 -7.65
C LEU A 141 -13.09 -2.81 -7.74
N VAL A 142 -13.82 -3.48 -8.64
CA VAL A 142 -15.29 -3.43 -8.69
C VAL A 142 -15.89 -4.00 -7.41
N ALA A 143 -15.38 -5.13 -6.91
CA ALA A 143 -15.84 -5.70 -5.65
C ALA A 143 -15.60 -4.74 -4.46
N THR A 144 -14.45 -4.05 -4.43
CA THR A 144 -14.17 -2.98 -3.47
C THR A 144 -15.20 -1.86 -3.56
N TYR A 145 -15.51 -1.36 -4.77
CA TYR A 145 -16.52 -0.32 -4.95
C TYR A 145 -17.91 -0.77 -4.48
N VAL A 146 -18.31 -1.99 -4.83
CA VAL A 146 -19.60 -2.56 -4.40
C VAL A 146 -19.69 -2.66 -2.87
N HIS A 147 -18.58 -3.01 -2.20
CA HIS A 147 -18.54 -3.07 -0.74
C HIS A 147 -18.66 -1.69 -0.09
N LEU A 148 -17.96 -0.68 -0.63
CA LEU A 148 -18.09 0.71 -0.17
C LEU A 148 -19.51 1.26 -0.39
N GLU A 149 -20.09 0.97 -1.55
CA GLU A 149 -21.48 1.32 -1.88
C GLU A 149 -22.47 0.65 -0.93
N TRP A 150 -22.24 -0.62 -0.58
CA TRP A 150 -23.02 -1.33 0.43
C TRP A 150 -22.94 -0.64 1.79
N GLN A 151 -21.74 -0.24 2.26
CA GLN A 151 -21.61 0.51 3.52
C GLN A 151 -22.42 1.81 3.47
N ARG A 152 -22.29 2.58 2.38
CA ARG A 152 -22.95 3.88 2.21
C ARG A 152 -24.47 3.78 2.13
N ARG A 153 -25.02 2.68 1.59
CA ARG A 153 -26.49 2.46 1.54
C ARG A 153 -27.08 1.96 2.85
N ASN A 154 -26.29 1.25 3.66
CA ASN A 154 -26.75 0.60 4.87
C ASN A 154 -26.40 1.38 6.16
N ILE A 155 -25.73 2.53 6.04
CA ILE A 155 -25.38 3.33 7.22
C ILE A 155 -26.60 4.04 7.83
N ASN A 156 -26.83 3.74 9.10
CA ASN A 156 -27.68 4.56 9.96
C ASN A 156 -26.80 5.49 10.81
N TYR A 157 -26.71 6.76 10.42
CA TYR A 157 -25.91 7.79 11.10
C TYR A 157 -26.32 8.02 12.56
N SER A 158 -27.54 7.64 12.95
CA SER A 158 -28.03 7.79 14.32
C SER A 158 -27.68 6.61 15.24
N SER A 159 -27.11 5.53 14.71
CA SER A 159 -26.78 4.31 15.46
C SER A 159 -25.27 4.15 15.62
N PRO A 160 -24.68 4.50 16.78
CA PRO A 160 -23.24 4.35 17.03
C PRO A 160 -22.74 2.91 16.82
N ALA A 161 -23.55 1.91 17.18
CA ALA A 161 -23.22 0.50 16.98
C ALA A 161 -23.12 0.12 15.50
N GLU A 162 -23.98 0.69 14.66
CA GLU A 162 -23.93 0.46 13.21
C GLU A 162 -22.75 1.19 12.58
N CYS A 163 -22.47 2.43 12.97
CA CYS A 163 -21.27 3.16 12.54
C CYS A 163 -19.99 2.36 12.88
N LEU A 164 -19.89 1.81 14.08
CA LEU A 164 -18.77 0.95 14.48
C LEU A 164 -18.69 -0.34 13.65
N ARG A 165 -19.84 -0.98 13.39
CA ARG A 165 -19.91 -2.20 12.56
C ARG A 165 -19.42 -1.93 11.13
N LEU A 166 -19.86 -0.83 10.52
CA LEU A 166 -19.46 -0.45 9.17
C LEU A 166 -18.01 0.02 9.12
N PHE A 167 -17.53 0.76 10.12
CA PHE A 167 -16.11 1.07 10.27
C PHE A 167 -15.26 -0.21 10.29
N ARG A 168 -15.61 -1.18 11.14
CA ARG A 168 -14.91 -2.48 11.19
C ARG A 168 -14.95 -3.25 9.87
N SER A 169 -16.03 -3.11 9.10
CA SER A 169 -16.17 -3.73 7.78
C SER A 169 -15.18 -3.21 6.72
N ASN A 170 -14.35 -2.21 7.05
CA ASN A 170 -13.27 -1.76 6.17
C ASN A 170 -12.06 -2.71 6.17
N ARG A 171 -11.94 -3.61 7.15
CA ARG A 171 -10.95 -4.69 7.06
C ARG A 171 -11.13 -5.50 5.76
N GLU A 172 -12.37 -5.72 5.36
CA GLU A 172 -12.76 -6.44 4.16
C GLU A 172 -12.40 -5.64 2.89
N VAL A 173 -12.50 -4.30 2.90
CA VAL A 173 -12.00 -3.45 1.81
C VAL A 173 -10.50 -3.67 1.59
N GLY A 174 -9.72 -3.64 2.67
CA GLY A 174 -8.27 -3.90 2.60
C GLY A 174 -7.96 -5.30 2.07
N LEU A 175 -8.73 -6.31 2.50
CA LEU A 175 -8.60 -7.69 2.01
C LEU A 175 -8.94 -7.81 0.52
N LEU A 176 -10.01 -7.16 0.06
CA LEU A 176 -10.41 -7.15 -1.34
C LEU A 176 -9.32 -6.54 -2.23
N ILE A 177 -8.76 -5.39 -1.85
CA ILE A 177 -7.67 -4.73 -2.57
C ILE A 177 -6.42 -5.62 -2.60
N PHE A 178 -6.06 -6.22 -1.46
CA PHE A 178 -4.92 -7.14 -1.37
C PHE A 178 -5.11 -8.35 -2.29
N LEU A 179 -6.26 -9.01 -2.26
CA LEU A 179 -6.56 -10.16 -3.11
C LEU A 179 -6.57 -9.77 -4.59
N ALA A 180 -7.11 -8.60 -4.95
CA ALA A 180 -7.08 -8.08 -6.31
C ALA A 180 -5.64 -7.98 -6.86
N ILE A 181 -4.74 -7.40 -6.07
CA ILE A 181 -3.32 -7.26 -6.44
C ILE A 181 -2.63 -8.62 -6.50
N ALA A 182 -2.84 -9.47 -5.48
CA ALA A 182 -2.19 -10.77 -5.40
C ALA A 182 -2.60 -11.70 -6.55
N LEU A 183 -3.90 -11.79 -6.84
CA LEU A 183 -4.43 -12.61 -7.93
C LEU A 183 -3.99 -12.09 -9.30
N ALA A 184 -3.98 -10.77 -9.50
CA ALA A 184 -3.46 -10.17 -10.72
C ALA A 184 -1.96 -10.50 -10.92
N LYS A 185 -1.13 -10.38 -9.88
CA LYS A 185 0.29 -10.75 -9.95
C LYS A 185 0.52 -12.24 -10.20
N LEU A 186 -0.32 -13.11 -9.64
CA LEU A 186 -0.26 -14.55 -9.91
C LEU A 186 -0.63 -14.86 -11.36
N SER A 187 -1.68 -14.24 -11.89
CA SER A 187 -2.09 -14.34 -13.31
C SER A 187 -0.96 -13.92 -14.25
N GLN A 188 -0.33 -12.75 -14.00
CA GLN A 188 0.83 -12.29 -14.79
C GLN A 188 1.97 -13.31 -14.80
N ARG A 189 2.27 -13.87 -13.62
CA ARG A 189 3.34 -14.85 -13.49
C ARG A 189 3.02 -16.13 -14.27
N GLN A 190 1.78 -16.61 -14.22
CA GLN A 190 1.35 -17.79 -14.99
C GLN A 190 1.45 -17.54 -16.49
N GLN A 191 0.99 -16.40 -16.98
CA GLN A 191 1.12 -16.04 -18.40
C GLN A 191 2.58 -15.96 -18.86
N GLN A 192 3.46 -15.43 -18.01
CA GLN A 192 4.90 -15.37 -18.29
C GLN A 192 5.54 -16.77 -18.27
N ASP A 193 5.11 -17.64 -17.36
CA ASP A 193 5.55 -19.03 -17.27
C ASP A 193 5.10 -19.88 -18.47
N ASP A 194 3.91 -19.62 -19.03
CA ASP A 194 3.33 -20.33 -20.18
C ASP A 194 3.93 -19.85 -21.52
N ALA A 195 4.40 -18.59 -21.58
CA ALA A 195 5.04 -18.02 -22.75
C ALA A 195 6.51 -18.48 -22.93
N GLU A 196 7.13 -19.04 -21.89
CA GLU A 196 8.53 -19.48 -21.92
C GLU A 196 8.66 -20.89 -22.54
N PRO A 197 9.45 -21.09 -23.63
CA PRO A 197 9.61 -22.39 -24.27
C PRO A 197 10.16 -23.47 -23.32
N PHE A 198 9.73 -24.72 -23.49
CA PHE A 198 10.00 -25.87 -22.60
C PHE A 198 11.49 -26.20 -22.34
N GLY A 199 12.45 -25.58 -23.04
CA GLY A 199 13.90 -25.69 -22.75
C GLY A 199 14.51 -24.44 -22.11
N ALA A 200 13.95 -23.26 -22.36
CA ALA A 200 14.51 -21.97 -21.92
C ALA A 200 14.39 -21.80 -20.40
N LYS A 201 13.28 -22.27 -19.82
CA LYS A 201 13.00 -22.17 -18.38
C LYS A 201 14.03 -22.92 -17.52
N ALA A 202 14.40 -24.14 -17.94
CA ALA A 202 15.40 -24.94 -17.23
C ALA A 202 16.78 -24.27 -17.27
N THR A 203 17.20 -23.81 -18.45
CA THR A 203 18.46 -23.11 -18.66
C THR A 203 18.52 -21.77 -17.91
N ASN A 204 17.47 -20.94 -17.99
CA ASN A 204 17.38 -19.67 -17.29
C ASN A 204 17.35 -19.88 -15.76
N SER A 205 16.69 -20.92 -15.26
CA SER A 205 16.70 -21.22 -13.82
C SER A 205 18.08 -21.63 -13.31
N ALA A 206 18.84 -22.40 -14.10
CA ALA A 206 20.19 -22.83 -13.77
C ALA A 206 21.13 -21.63 -13.74
N LEU A 207 21.11 -20.81 -14.79
CA LEU A 207 21.91 -19.58 -14.88
C LEU A 207 21.57 -18.59 -13.76
N ALA A 208 20.30 -18.38 -13.44
CA ALA A 208 19.88 -17.47 -12.36
C ALA A 208 20.28 -17.98 -10.97
N LYS A 209 20.36 -19.30 -10.78
CA LYS A 209 20.83 -19.92 -9.54
C LYS A 209 22.36 -19.76 -9.40
N GLU A 210 23.07 -19.90 -10.51
CA GLU A 210 24.51 -19.69 -10.60
C GLU A 210 24.89 -18.22 -10.36
N GLU A 211 24.21 -17.26 -11.01
CA GLU A 211 24.40 -15.82 -10.81
C GLU A 211 24.13 -15.38 -9.37
N ARG A 212 23.12 -15.98 -8.73
CA ARG A 212 22.80 -15.72 -7.32
C ARG A 212 23.85 -16.28 -6.37
N SER A 213 24.50 -17.39 -6.74
CA SER A 213 25.65 -17.96 -6.02
C SER A 213 26.85 -17.01 -6.08
N TRP A 214 27.18 -16.49 -7.27
CA TRP A 214 28.26 -15.53 -7.45
C TRP A 214 28.06 -14.23 -6.65
N ARG A 215 26.82 -13.70 -6.63
CA ARG A 215 26.49 -12.47 -5.88
C ARG A 215 26.54 -12.61 -4.36
N GLN A 216 26.53 -13.84 -3.84
CA GLN A 216 26.57 -14.11 -2.40
C GLN A 216 27.97 -14.47 -1.90
N MET A 217 28.95 -14.66 -2.80
CA MET A 217 30.33 -14.96 -2.42
C MET A 217 31.01 -13.78 -1.75
N THR A 218 31.71 -14.07 -0.66
CA THR A 218 32.60 -13.14 0.03
C THR A 218 33.90 -12.93 -0.75
N GLY A 219 34.59 -11.80 -0.53
CA GLY A 219 35.82 -11.48 -1.27
C GLY A 219 36.93 -12.53 -1.19
N TYR A 220 36.96 -13.34 -0.12
CA TYR A 220 37.91 -14.44 0.05
C TYR A 220 37.53 -15.70 -0.75
N GLU A 221 36.24 -15.99 -0.92
CA GLU A 221 35.77 -17.12 -1.74
C GLU A 221 36.02 -16.86 -3.23
N MET A 222 35.82 -15.62 -3.67
CA MET A 222 36.20 -15.16 -5.00
C MET A 222 37.70 -15.32 -5.23
N LEU A 223 38.53 -14.90 -4.27
CA LEU A 223 40.00 -15.06 -4.31
C LEU A 223 40.45 -16.52 -4.34
N GLY A 224 39.78 -17.41 -3.61
CA GLY A 224 40.03 -18.85 -3.63
C GLY A 224 39.80 -19.47 -5.01
N LEU A 225 38.66 -19.14 -5.63
CA LEU A 225 38.33 -19.58 -6.99
C LEU A 225 39.30 -19.06 -8.05
N VAL A 226 39.80 -17.82 -7.91
CA VAL A 226 40.83 -17.26 -8.81
C VAL A 226 42.14 -18.05 -8.72
N MET A 227 42.54 -18.43 -7.51
CA MET A 227 43.77 -19.19 -7.31
C MET A 227 43.66 -20.64 -7.81
N GLU A 228 42.44 -21.18 -7.85
CA GLU A 228 42.17 -22.56 -8.29
C GLU A 228 42.02 -22.68 -9.82
N THR A 229 41.43 -21.67 -10.48
CA THR A 229 41.17 -21.67 -11.94
C THR A 229 42.34 -21.11 -12.76
N GLY A 230 43.16 -20.22 -12.20
CA GLY A 230 44.36 -19.68 -12.86
C GLY A 230 44.10 -18.83 -14.10
N ASP A 231 42.84 -18.60 -14.51
CA ASP A 231 42.48 -17.84 -15.72
C ASP A 231 41.84 -16.49 -15.37
N MET A 232 42.61 -15.43 -15.59
CA MET A 232 42.21 -14.05 -15.33
C MET A 232 41.14 -13.52 -16.30
N ASN A 233 40.88 -14.21 -17.42
CA ASN A 233 39.86 -13.81 -18.40
C ASN A 233 38.45 -14.19 -17.97
N GLU A 234 38.26 -15.33 -17.29
CA GLU A 234 36.97 -15.68 -16.69
C GLU A 234 36.56 -14.66 -15.63
N LEU A 235 37.50 -14.19 -14.81
CA LEU A 235 37.22 -13.18 -13.79
C LEU A 235 36.73 -11.85 -14.38
N LYS A 236 37.31 -11.43 -15.51
CA LYS A 236 36.87 -10.23 -16.23
C LYS A 236 35.49 -10.41 -16.85
N ALA A 237 35.18 -11.61 -17.34
CA ALA A 237 33.86 -11.94 -17.87
C ALA A 237 32.79 -12.01 -16.75
N ILE A 238 33.15 -12.48 -15.56
CA ILE A 238 32.29 -12.56 -14.37
C ILE A 238 32.04 -11.17 -13.77
N LEU A 239 33.03 -10.29 -13.72
CA LEU A 239 32.89 -8.91 -13.19
C LEU A 239 32.19 -7.94 -14.15
N CYS A 240 32.15 -8.25 -15.46
CA CYS A 240 31.50 -7.41 -16.48
C CYS A 240 30.05 -7.82 -16.81
N ARG A 241 29.53 -8.90 -16.23
CA ARG A 241 28.11 -9.30 -16.31
C ARG A 241 27.35 -8.87 -15.05
#